data_AF-A0A6L7JSS3-F1
#
_entry.id   AF-A0A6L7JSS3-F1
#
_cell.length_a   1.000
_cell.length_b   1.000
_cell.length_c   1.000
_cell.angle_alpha   90.00
_cell.angle_beta   90.00
_cell.angle_gamma   90.00
#
_symmetry.space_group_name_H-M   'P 1'
#
loop_
_entity.id
_entity.type
_entity.pdbx_description
1 polymer ?
#
loop_
_entity_poly.entity_id
_entity_poly.type
_entity_poly.pdbx_seq_one_letter_code
_entity_poly.pdbx_strand_id
1 'polypeptide(L)'
;MQSDEHMTNVEDLSSSIGEFVGTSQAYYTNEFQRIQATTKFPYSWNTMAAVFGPFWGAVRGLWGFYWTFVVLELLALVQLGKGLWGELGAEQLARIEVISKKIDSFMVKYQDALAANSDDADGFLRRAENLQKVADRLQVEAAAASQDAVLYLVIGVVMFIALRVFQGFYANMKYESQYITWRAEPEKVLTGLQWNRVVFGAVMWFAIVPLTLYRFTVGKIAPQFEPYTKGFPVEKSDYFSPISKVLENGFDWLSDKGSGAF
;
A
#
# COMPACT_ATOMS: atom_id res chain seq x y z
N MET A 1 -11.25 31.45 -47.67
CA MET A 1 -11.71 30.06 -47.87
C MET A 1 -10.86 29.07 -47.09
N GLN A 2 -9.58 28.84 -47.42
CA GLN A 2 -8.71 27.92 -46.64
C GLN A 2 -8.36 28.44 -45.23
N SER A 3 -8.31 29.77 -45.04
CA SER A 3 -8.17 30.42 -43.72
C SER A 3 -9.40 30.22 -42.84
N ASP A 4 -10.59 30.24 -43.44
CA ASP A 4 -11.87 30.22 -42.73
C ASP A 4 -12.20 28.80 -42.29
N GLU A 5 -11.92 27.81 -43.15
CA GLU A 5 -12.08 26.37 -42.85
C GLU A 5 -11.10 25.86 -41.78
N HIS A 6 -9.88 26.40 -41.74
CA HIS A 6 -8.93 26.10 -40.65
C HIS A 6 -9.40 26.72 -39.32
N MET A 7 -9.96 27.93 -39.35
CA MET A 7 -10.46 28.60 -38.15
C MET A 7 -11.64 27.85 -37.53
N THR A 8 -12.60 27.41 -38.36
CA THR A 8 -13.79 26.68 -37.90
C THR A 8 -13.42 25.32 -37.29
N ASN A 9 -12.50 24.57 -37.91
CA ASN A 9 -12.05 23.28 -37.36
C ASN A 9 -11.35 23.41 -36.00
N VAL A 10 -10.59 24.48 -35.78
CA VAL A 10 -9.92 24.75 -34.49
C VAL A 10 -10.93 25.14 -33.42
N GLU A 11 -11.92 25.97 -33.77
CA GLU A 11 -13.02 26.34 -32.86
C GLU A 11 -13.85 25.12 -32.47
N ASP A 12 -14.26 24.29 -33.43
CA ASP A 12 -15.02 23.06 -33.19
C ASP A 12 -14.27 22.08 -32.28
N LEU A 13 -12.96 21.88 -32.52
CA LEU A 13 -12.12 21.03 -31.68
C LEU A 13 -11.98 21.58 -30.26
N SER A 14 -11.77 22.90 -30.12
CA SER A 14 -11.64 23.52 -28.80
C SER A 14 -12.94 23.45 -27.99
N SER A 15 -14.08 23.57 -28.67
CA SER A 15 -15.43 23.43 -28.11
C SER A 15 -15.67 22.00 -27.59
N SER A 16 -15.36 20.98 -28.40
CA SER A 16 -15.53 19.57 -28.00
C SER A 16 -14.59 19.16 -26.87
N ILE A 17 -13.37 19.69 -26.83
CA ILE A 17 -12.46 19.51 -25.67
C ILE A 17 -13.08 20.15 -24.43
N GLY A 18 -13.64 21.36 -24.58
CA GLY A 18 -14.29 22.08 -23.49
C GLY A 18 -15.44 21.30 -22.86
N GLU A 19 -16.29 20.69 -23.70
CA GLU A 19 -17.39 19.82 -23.27
C GLU A 19 -16.89 18.57 -22.53
N PHE A 20 -15.85 17.93 -23.06
CA PHE A 20 -15.28 16.72 -22.45
C PHE A 20 -14.63 16.99 -21.08
N VAL A 21 -13.79 18.02 -20.97
CA VAL A 21 -12.99 18.26 -19.76
C VAL A 21 -13.76 18.99 -18.67
N GLY A 22 -14.74 19.81 -19.05
CA GLY A 22 -15.56 20.65 -18.17
C GLY A 22 -14.79 21.82 -17.52
N THR A 23 -13.63 21.56 -16.91
CA THR A 23 -12.82 22.56 -16.20
C THR A 23 -11.39 22.61 -16.73
N SER A 24 -10.74 23.77 -16.60
CA SER A 24 -9.38 24.01 -17.12
C SER A 24 -9.26 23.79 -18.63
N GLN A 25 -10.29 24.20 -19.38
CA GLN A 25 -10.42 23.98 -20.82
C GLN A 25 -9.19 24.46 -21.60
N ALA A 26 -8.77 25.72 -21.40
CA ALA A 26 -7.61 26.29 -22.08
C ALA A 26 -6.32 25.47 -21.89
N TYR A 27 -6.11 24.94 -20.68
CA TYR A 27 -4.95 24.08 -20.40
C TYR A 27 -5.04 22.76 -21.17
N TYR A 28 -6.18 22.07 -21.11
CA TYR A 28 -6.33 20.79 -21.80
C TYR A 28 -6.36 20.90 -23.32
N THR A 29 -6.92 21.98 -23.87
CA THR A 29 -6.87 22.27 -25.30
C THR A 29 -5.41 22.36 -25.77
N ASN A 30 -4.58 23.13 -25.07
CA ASN A 30 -3.16 23.28 -25.42
C ASN A 30 -2.39 21.96 -25.27
N GLU A 31 -2.63 21.21 -24.19
CA GLU A 31 -1.91 19.96 -23.93
C GLU A 31 -2.33 18.83 -24.88
N PHE A 32 -3.62 18.71 -25.22
CA PHE A 32 -4.09 17.73 -26.21
C PHE A 32 -3.58 18.05 -27.61
N GLN A 33 -3.59 19.32 -28.01
CA GLN A 33 -2.98 19.74 -29.27
C GLN A 33 -1.49 19.42 -29.30
N ARG A 34 -0.75 19.68 -28.21
CA ARG A 34 0.68 19.31 -28.12
C ARG A 34 0.90 17.81 -28.25
N ILE A 35 0.06 16.99 -27.60
CA ILE A 35 0.13 15.53 -27.67
C ILE A 35 -0.12 15.06 -29.10
N GLN A 36 -1.17 15.57 -29.76
CA GLN A 36 -1.56 15.16 -31.11
C GLN A 36 -0.61 15.68 -32.20
N ALA A 37 0.06 16.81 -31.98
CA ALA A 37 1.02 17.38 -32.93
C ALA A 37 2.39 16.67 -32.94
N THR A 38 2.65 15.75 -32.00
CA THR A 38 3.97 15.14 -31.82
C THR A 38 3.95 13.66 -32.23
N THR A 39 4.92 13.24 -33.05
CA THR A 39 5.13 11.82 -33.42
C THR A 39 6.04 11.04 -32.44
N LYS A 40 6.75 11.76 -31.55
CA LYS A 40 7.58 11.21 -30.46
C LYS A 40 6.89 11.39 -29.10
N PHE A 41 7.61 11.17 -28.00
CA PHE A 41 7.08 11.39 -26.64
C PHE A 41 6.65 12.85 -26.43
N PRO A 42 5.36 13.13 -26.16
CA PRO A 42 4.91 14.49 -25.94
C PRO A 42 5.25 14.93 -24.52
N TYR A 43 6.06 15.98 -24.39
CA TYR A 43 6.36 16.60 -23.09
C TYR A 43 5.14 17.39 -22.60
N SER A 44 4.22 16.67 -21.96
CA SER A 44 2.99 17.21 -21.38
C SER A 44 3.03 17.04 -19.87
N TRP A 45 2.83 18.11 -19.11
CA TRP A 45 2.97 18.09 -17.65
C TRP A 45 1.67 18.44 -16.95
N ASN A 46 1.26 17.62 -15.98
CA ASN A 46 0.09 17.84 -15.14
C ASN A 46 0.45 17.95 -13.64
N THR A 47 0.50 19.17 -13.12
CA THR A 47 0.76 19.43 -11.70
C THR A 47 -0.30 18.81 -10.79
N MET A 48 -1.57 18.84 -11.19
CA MET A 48 -2.65 18.28 -10.38
C MET A 48 -2.53 16.75 -10.27
N ALA A 49 -2.10 16.07 -11.34
CA ALA A 49 -1.83 14.64 -11.29
C ALA A 49 -0.60 14.31 -10.44
N ALA A 50 0.47 15.12 -10.50
CA ALA A 50 1.64 14.92 -9.67
C ALA A 50 1.32 15.08 -8.16
N VAL A 51 0.50 16.08 -7.81
CA VAL A 51 0.15 16.38 -6.41
C VAL A 51 -0.91 15.44 -5.85
N PHE A 52 -1.97 15.13 -6.61
CA PHE A 52 -3.08 14.28 -6.13
C PHE A 52 -2.95 12.80 -6.52
N GLY A 53 -1.99 12.47 -7.40
CA GLY A 53 -1.67 11.10 -7.80
C GLY A 53 -2.88 10.35 -8.35
N PRO A 54 -3.17 9.12 -7.88
CA PRO A 54 -4.26 8.31 -8.41
C PRO A 54 -5.63 9.01 -8.28
N PHE A 55 -5.86 9.84 -7.26
CA PHE A 55 -7.13 10.54 -7.05
C PHE A 55 -7.45 11.54 -8.17
N TRP A 56 -6.44 12.10 -8.83
CA TRP A 56 -6.63 12.89 -10.04
C TRP A 56 -7.24 12.07 -11.19
N GLY A 57 -6.85 10.80 -11.30
CA GLY A 57 -7.45 9.86 -12.24
C GLY A 57 -8.89 9.52 -11.86
N ALA A 58 -9.15 9.28 -10.57
CA ALA A 58 -10.49 8.97 -10.07
C ALA A 58 -11.49 10.10 -10.37
N VAL A 59 -11.14 11.37 -10.09
CA VAL A 59 -12.07 12.50 -10.33
C VAL A 59 -12.47 12.63 -11.81
N ARG A 60 -11.57 12.25 -12.73
CA ARG A 60 -11.80 12.26 -14.19
C ARG A 60 -12.37 10.95 -14.74
N GLY A 61 -12.58 9.93 -13.91
CA GLY A 61 -13.07 8.63 -14.35
C GLY A 61 -12.03 7.78 -15.07
N LEU A 62 -10.73 8.08 -14.93
CA LEU A 62 -9.61 7.29 -15.43
C LEU A 62 -9.28 6.14 -14.46
N TRP A 63 -10.17 5.15 -14.35
CA TRP A 63 -10.03 4.06 -13.38
C TRP A 63 -8.78 3.20 -13.60
N GLY A 64 -8.37 2.98 -14.85
CA GLY A 64 -7.12 2.27 -15.14
C GLY A 64 -5.88 3.01 -14.62
N PHE A 65 -5.87 4.35 -14.73
CA PHE A 65 -4.80 5.19 -14.15
C PHE A 65 -4.83 5.08 -12.62
N TYR A 66 -6.00 5.26 -12.01
CA TYR A 66 -6.19 5.15 -10.57
C TYR A 66 -5.61 3.84 -10.02
N TRP A 67 -6.07 2.69 -10.52
CA TRP A 67 -5.65 1.38 -9.99
C TRP A 67 -4.17 1.08 -10.19
N THR A 68 -3.64 1.38 -11.38
CA THR A 68 -2.22 1.19 -11.68
C THR A 68 -1.37 1.94 -10.67
N PHE A 69 -1.70 3.21 -10.42
CA PHE A 69 -0.92 4.05 -9.54
C PHE A 69 -1.16 3.78 -8.06
N VAL A 70 -2.35 3.35 -7.64
CA VAL A 70 -2.55 2.87 -6.26
C VAL A 70 -1.62 1.69 -5.98
N VAL A 71 -1.52 0.72 -6.90
CA VAL A 71 -0.63 -0.44 -6.73
C VAL A 71 0.84 -0.02 -6.69
N LEU A 72 1.27 0.88 -7.58
CA LEU A 72 2.65 1.35 -7.59
C LEU A 72 2.98 2.20 -6.35
N GLU A 73 2.09 3.10 -5.94
CA GLU A 73 2.26 3.89 -4.73
C GLU A 73 2.29 3.01 -3.48
N LEU A 74 1.51 1.91 -3.45
CA LEU A 74 1.58 0.93 -2.36
C LEU A 74 2.99 0.35 -2.20
N LEU A 75 3.71 0.06 -3.28
CA LEU A 75 5.09 -0.42 -3.18
C LEU A 75 5.99 0.60 -2.49
N ALA A 76 5.87 1.87 -2.85
CA ALA A 76 6.62 2.96 -2.23
C ALA A 76 6.22 3.19 -0.77
N LEU A 77 4.91 3.21 -0.48
CA LEU A 77 4.36 3.38 0.86
C LEU A 77 4.73 2.23 1.80
N VAL A 78 4.83 0.99 1.30
CA VAL A 78 5.30 -0.16 2.09
C VAL A 78 6.76 0.05 2.50
N GLN A 79 7.63 0.53 1.59
CA GLN A 79 9.03 0.80 1.93
C GLN A 79 9.15 1.97 2.91
N LEU A 80 8.36 3.02 2.73
CA LEU A 80 8.23 4.12 3.68
C LEU A 80 7.76 3.63 5.04
N GLY A 81 6.73 2.79 5.08
CA GLY A 81 6.20 2.25 6.33
C GLY A 81 7.21 1.37 7.04
N LYS A 82 7.98 0.53 6.34
CA LYS A 82 9.11 -0.22 6.93
C LYS A 82 10.18 0.68 7.53
N GLY A 83 10.49 1.79 6.87
CA GLY A 83 11.46 2.77 7.37
C GLY A 83 10.93 3.64 8.52
N LEU A 84 9.64 4.02 8.48
CA LEU A 84 8.99 4.89 9.46
C LEU A 84 8.54 4.14 10.73
N TRP A 85 8.11 2.88 10.61
CA TRP A 85 7.86 1.97 11.73
C TRP A 85 9.18 1.33 12.19
N GLY A 86 10.28 1.97 11.79
CA GLY A 86 11.69 1.61 11.88
C GLY A 86 12.27 1.60 13.29
N GLU A 87 11.47 1.36 14.32
CA GLU A 87 12.02 0.75 15.54
C GLU A 87 12.21 -0.76 15.33
N LEU A 88 12.90 -1.15 14.24
CA LEU A 88 13.19 -2.55 13.91
C LEU A 88 14.07 -3.25 14.97
N GLY A 89 14.46 -2.53 16.03
CA GLY A 89 15.11 -3.01 17.23
C GLY A 89 14.34 -2.79 18.54
N ALA A 90 13.16 -2.14 18.58
CA ALA A 90 12.52 -1.83 19.86
C ALA A 90 11.96 -3.04 20.59
N GLU A 91 11.44 -4.05 19.87
CA GLU A 91 11.06 -5.31 20.49
C GLU A 91 12.29 -6.01 21.09
N GLN A 92 13.42 -5.99 20.37
CA GLN A 92 14.69 -6.53 20.82
C GLN A 92 15.23 -5.74 22.02
N LEU A 93 15.16 -4.41 22.01
CA LEU A 93 15.57 -3.53 23.10
C LEU A 93 14.68 -3.69 24.34
N ALA A 94 13.36 -3.78 24.17
CA ALA A 94 12.43 -4.08 25.27
C ALA A 94 12.69 -5.47 25.86
N ARG A 95 13.01 -6.45 25.00
CA ARG A 95 13.38 -7.81 25.45
C ARG A 95 14.74 -7.82 26.15
N ILE A 96 15.71 -7.05 25.67
CA ILE A 96 17.00 -6.85 26.34
C ILE A 96 16.77 -6.26 27.73
N GLU A 97 15.90 -5.25 27.89
CA GLU A 97 15.58 -4.68 29.21
C GLU A 97 15.05 -5.74 30.19
N VAL A 98 14.14 -6.62 29.74
CA VAL A 98 13.63 -7.72 30.56
C VAL A 98 14.73 -8.74 30.91
N ILE A 99 15.60 -9.07 29.96
CA ILE A 99 16.71 -10.00 30.16
C ILE A 99 17.73 -9.41 31.15
N SER A 100 18.09 -8.13 31.00
CA SER A 100 19.00 -7.42 31.91
C SER A 100 18.53 -7.47 33.35
N LYS A 101 17.25 -7.17 33.62
CA LYS A 101 16.66 -7.29 34.96
C LYS A 101 16.78 -8.71 35.54
N LYS A 102 16.68 -9.73 34.68
CA LYS A 102 16.80 -11.13 35.09
C LYS A 102 18.25 -11.53 35.36
N ILE A 103 19.20 -11.01 34.58
CA ILE A 103 20.65 -11.16 34.82
C ILE A 103 21.00 -10.56 36.18
N ASP A 104 20.57 -9.33 36.47
CA ASP A 104 20.81 -8.66 37.75
C ASP A 104 20.29 -9.50 38.93
N SER A 105 19.07 -10.04 38.82
CA SER A 105 18.51 -10.92 39.85
C SER A 105 19.33 -12.20 40.08
N PHE A 106 19.88 -12.80 39.02
CA PHE A 106 20.76 -13.97 39.17
C PHE A 106 22.12 -13.61 39.73
N MET A 107 22.66 -12.43 39.41
CA MET A 107 23.92 -11.95 39.97
C MET A 107 23.83 -11.67 41.47
N VAL A 108 22.70 -11.14 41.95
CA VAL A 108 22.44 -10.99 43.40
C VAL A 108 22.41 -12.36 44.08
N LYS A 109 21.65 -13.33 43.53
CA LYS A 109 21.59 -14.70 44.08
C LYS A 109 22.94 -15.42 44.09
N TYR A 110 23.78 -15.15 43.09
CA TYR A 110 25.14 -15.64 43.04
C TYR A 110 25.99 -15.09 44.20
N GLN A 111 25.92 -13.78 44.47
CA GLN A 111 26.64 -13.16 45.59
C GLN A 111 26.17 -13.70 46.95
N ASP A 112 24.86 -13.87 47.13
CA ASP A 112 24.29 -14.46 48.35
C ASP A 112 24.75 -15.91 48.56
N ALA A 113 24.78 -16.72 47.49
CA ALA A 113 25.25 -18.10 47.53
C ALA A 113 26.75 -18.22 47.84
N LEU A 114 27.58 -17.28 47.34
CA LEU A 114 29.00 -17.19 47.69
C LEU A 114 29.19 -16.86 49.18
N ALA A 115 28.43 -15.89 49.71
CA ALA A 115 28.51 -15.53 51.13
C ALA A 115 28.06 -16.67 52.05
N ALA A 116 27.11 -17.48 51.60
CA ALA A 116 26.61 -18.67 52.31
C ALA A 116 27.46 -19.94 52.09
N ASN A 117 28.51 -19.88 51.26
CA ASN A 117 29.35 -21.02 50.89
C ASN A 117 28.53 -22.22 50.34
N SER A 118 27.51 -21.92 49.54
CA SER A 118 26.61 -22.90 48.93
C SER A 118 27.11 -23.38 47.57
N ASP A 119 26.95 -24.67 47.27
CA ASP A 119 27.30 -25.31 45.99
C ASP A 119 26.45 -24.77 44.80
N ASP A 120 25.37 -24.03 45.06
CA ASP A 120 24.48 -23.49 44.03
C ASP A 120 25.04 -22.26 43.28
N ALA A 121 26.13 -21.65 43.76
CA ALA A 121 26.68 -20.41 43.22
C ALA A 121 27.01 -20.52 41.71
N ASP A 122 27.70 -21.59 41.30
CA ASP A 122 28.07 -21.81 39.89
C ASP A 122 26.84 -21.95 38.98
N GLY A 123 25.74 -22.50 39.50
CA GLY A 123 24.48 -22.63 38.78
C GLY A 123 23.85 -21.27 38.44
N PHE A 124 23.94 -20.30 39.36
CA PHE A 124 23.44 -18.94 39.13
C PHE A 124 24.33 -18.16 38.15
N LEU A 125 25.65 -18.27 38.28
CA LEU A 125 26.61 -17.63 37.37
C LEU A 125 26.39 -18.10 35.93
N ARG A 126 26.31 -19.41 35.70
CA ARG A 126 26.06 -19.97 34.35
C ARG A 126 24.74 -19.50 33.75
N ARG A 127 23.69 -19.32 34.55
CA ARG A 127 22.39 -18.81 34.06
C ARG A 127 22.49 -17.34 33.65
N ALA A 128 23.20 -16.52 34.44
CA ALA A 128 23.45 -15.12 34.11
C ALA A 128 24.26 -15.01 32.81
N GLU A 129 25.34 -15.76 32.66
CA GLU A 129 26.17 -15.79 31.44
C GLU A 129 25.39 -16.23 30.19
N ASN A 130 24.54 -17.26 30.32
CA ASN A 130 23.71 -17.71 29.20
C ASN A 130 22.69 -16.65 28.78
N LEU A 131 22.10 -15.92 29.73
CA LEU A 131 21.20 -14.81 29.44
C LEU A 131 21.94 -13.61 28.83
N GLN A 132 23.16 -13.33 29.29
CA GLN A 132 24.02 -12.28 28.72
C GLN A 132 24.30 -12.55 27.24
N LYS A 133 24.66 -13.79 26.87
CA LYS A 133 24.85 -14.18 25.46
C LYS A 133 23.60 -13.95 24.60
N VAL A 134 22.41 -14.15 25.16
CA VAL A 134 21.14 -13.85 24.46
C VAL A 134 20.95 -12.35 24.29
N ALA A 135 21.24 -11.55 25.33
CA ALA A 135 21.15 -10.09 25.26
C ALA A 135 22.13 -9.52 24.22
N ASP A 136 23.39 -9.97 24.21
CA ASP A 136 24.42 -9.54 23.27
C ASP A 136 24.01 -9.84 21.82
N ARG A 137 23.45 -11.04 21.58
CA ARG A 137 22.92 -11.42 20.26
C ARG A 137 21.78 -10.51 19.84
N LEU A 138 20.82 -10.25 20.73
CA LEU A 138 19.69 -9.35 20.44
C LEU A 138 20.15 -7.92 20.18
N GLN A 139 21.22 -7.47 20.83
CA GLN A 139 21.78 -6.14 20.64
C GLN A 139 22.40 -5.98 19.24
N VAL A 140 23.11 -7.01 18.76
CA VAL A 140 23.63 -7.04 17.38
C VAL A 140 22.49 -7.09 16.36
N GLU A 141 21.46 -7.90 16.61
CA GLU A 141 20.27 -7.98 15.75
C GLU A 141 19.52 -6.63 15.69
N ALA A 142 19.34 -5.96 16.83
CA ALA A 142 18.72 -4.63 16.90
C ALA A 142 19.53 -3.56 16.15
N ALA A 143 20.86 -3.57 16.28
CA ALA A 143 21.74 -2.64 15.59
C ALA A 143 21.70 -2.84 14.06
N ALA A 144 21.76 -4.09 13.60
CA ALA A 144 21.64 -4.43 12.17
C ALA A 144 20.28 -3.97 11.61
N ALA A 145 19.20 -4.23 12.33
CA ALA A 145 17.86 -3.86 11.90
C ALA A 145 17.65 -2.34 11.82
N SER A 146 18.29 -1.56 12.70
CA SER A 146 18.25 -0.09 12.66
C SER A 146 18.94 0.51 11.42
N GLN A 147 19.99 -0.13 10.91
CA GLN A 147 20.71 0.34 9.72
C GLN A 147 19.89 0.15 8.44
N ASP A 148 19.14 -0.94 8.34
CA ASP A 148 18.27 -1.23 7.20
C ASP A 148 17.04 -0.29 7.13
N ALA A 149 16.56 0.21 8.28
CA ALA A 149 15.41 1.11 8.36
C ALA A 149 15.61 2.40 7.53
N VAL A 150 16.78 3.03 7.65
CA VAL A 150 17.10 4.29 6.96
C VAL A 150 17.14 4.07 5.45
N LEU A 151 17.70 2.94 4.99
CA LEU A 151 17.77 2.62 3.58
C LEU A 151 16.36 2.41 2.98
N TYR A 152 15.47 1.71 3.69
CA TYR A 152 14.08 1.53 3.25
C TYR A 152 13.33 2.86 3.19
N LEU A 153 13.55 3.76 4.15
CA LEU A 153 12.95 5.09 4.15
C LEU A 153 13.41 5.90 2.93
N VAL A 154 14.71 5.96 2.66
CA VAL A 154 15.26 6.72 1.52
C VAL A 154 14.77 6.17 0.20
N ILE A 155 14.82 4.85 0.01
CA ILE A 155 14.31 4.20 -1.22
C ILE A 155 12.81 4.47 -1.38
N GLY A 156 12.03 4.37 -0.30
CA GLY A 156 10.60 4.66 -0.31
C GLY A 156 10.29 6.09 -0.74
N VAL A 157 11.00 7.08 -0.18
CA VAL A 157 10.83 8.50 -0.54
C VAL A 157 11.19 8.73 -2.00
N VAL A 158 12.35 8.26 -2.46
CA VAL A 158 12.81 8.43 -3.84
C VAL A 158 11.82 7.80 -4.82
N MET A 159 11.37 6.58 -4.53
CA MET A 159 10.38 5.87 -5.36
C MET A 159 9.04 6.62 -5.40
N PHE A 160 8.57 7.13 -4.26
CA PHE A 160 7.32 7.88 -4.19
C PHE A 160 7.38 9.17 -5.01
N ILE A 161 8.47 9.94 -4.88
CA ILE A 161 8.69 11.17 -5.66
C ILE A 161 8.77 10.85 -7.16
N ALA A 162 9.51 9.80 -7.53
CA ALA A 162 9.63 9.37 -8.92
C ALA A 162 8.26 9.01 -9.51
N LEU A 163 7.40 8.32 -8.75
CA LEU A 163 6.03 8.02 -9.16
C LEU A 163 5.20 9.28 -9.34
N ARG A 164 5.31 10.29 -8.46
CA ARG A 164 4.59 11.57 -8.61
C ARG A 164 5.00 12.32 -9.86
N VAL A 165 6.30 12.37 -10.16
CA VAL A 165 6.81 12.99 -11.38
C VAL A 165 6.29 12.24 -12.61
N PHE A 166 6.36 10.90 -12.60
CA PHE A 166 5.87 10.08 -13.70
C PHE A 166 4.36 10.24 -13.94
N GLN A 167 3.55 10.25 -12.87
CA GLN A 167 2.11 10.54 -12.94
C GLN A 167 1.84 11.90 -13.59
N GLY A 168 2.63 12.93 -13.25
CA GLY A 168 2.53 14.26 -13.84
C GLY A 168 2.69 14.25 -15.36
N PHE A 169 3.67 13.52 -15.88
CA PHE A 169 3.88 13.41 -17.33
C PHE A 169 2.87 12.49 -18.04
N TYR A 170 2.47 11.41 -17.38
CA TYR A 170 1.63 10.37 -18.00
C TYR A 170 0.14 10.71 -18.01
N ALA A 171 -0.31 11.56 -17.09
CA ALA A 171 -1.71 11.89 -16.87
C ALA A 171 -2.40 12.46 -18.11
N ASN A 172 -1.82 13.49 -18.74
CA ASN A 172 -2.44 14.14 -19.89
C ASN A 172 -2.52 13.19 -21.09
N MET A 173 -1.51 12.33 -21.30
CA MET A 173 -1.53 11.32 -22.36
C MET A 173 -2.72 10.36 -22.20
N LYS A 174 -2.99 9.91 -20.97
CA LYS A 174 -4.12 9.01 -20.72
C LYS A 174 -5.48 9.70 -20.81
N TYR A 175 -5.55 10.97 -20.42
CA TYR A 175 -6.79 11.71 -20.55
C TYR A 175 -7.11 12.06 -22.00
N GLU A 176 -6.08 12.31 -22.81
CA GLU A 176 -6.20 12.52 -24.25
C GLU A 176 -6.69 11.23 -24.95
N SER A 177 -6.15 10.07 -24.59
CA SER A 177 -6.64 8.79 -25.13
C SER A 177 -8.11 8.57 -24.79
N GLN A 178 -8.54 8.91 -23.57
CA GLN A 178 -9.94 8.85 -23.16
C GLN A 178 -10.81 9.84 -23.94
N TYR A 179 -10.30 11.04 -24.23
CA TYR A 179 -10.98 12.01 -25.09
C TYR A 179 -11.20 11.48 -26.51
N ILE A 180 -10.21 10.81 -27.11
CA ILE A 180 -10.38 10.18 -28.43
C ILE A 180 -11.49 9.12 -28.39
N THR A 181 -11.49 8.26 -27.37
CA THR A 181 -12.55 7.25 -27.21
C THR A 181 -13.91 7.90 -26.99
N TRP A 182 -13.98 8.95 -26.19
CA TRP A 182 -15.22 9.70 -25.97
C TRP A 182 -15.75 10.32 -27.26
N ARG A 183 -14.89 10.89 -28.12
CA ARG A 183 -15.32 11.40 -29.42
C ARG A 183 -15.91 10.32 -30.33
N ALA A 184 -15.45 9.08 -30.22
CA ALA A 184 -15.99 7.96 -30.98
C ALA A 184 -17.30 7.43 -30.38
N GLU A 185 -17.39 7.36 -29.05
CA GLU A 185 -18.55 6.82 -28.33
C GLU A 185 -18.90 7.67 -27.08
N PRO A 186 -19.57 8.83 -27.27
CA PRO A 186 -19.78 9.80 -26.18
C PRO A 186 -20.58 9.24 -25.00
N GLU A 187 -21.53 8.35 -25.27
CA GLU A 187 -22.42 7.77 -24.26
C GLU A 187 -21.71 6.80 -23.31
N LYS A 188 -20.58 6.21 -23.72
CA LYS A 188 -19.90 5.15 -22.95
C LYS A 188 -18.73 5.66 -22.11
N VAL A 189 -18.28 6.89 -22.35
CA VAL A 189 -17.07 7.41 -21.71
C VAL A 189 -17.41 8.50 -20.70
N LEU A 190 -16.84 8.35 -19.51
CA LEU A 190 -16.98 9.32 -18.44
C LEU A 190 -16.27 10.63 -18.80
N THR A 191 -16.96 11.75 -18.60
CA THR A 191 -16.45 13.10 -18.85
C THR A 191 -16.35 13.92 -17.57
N GLY A 192 -15.67 15.07 -17.67
CA GLY A 192 -15.62 16.10 -16.64
C GLY A 192 -15.01 15.70 -15.31
N LEU A 193 -15.18 16.59 -14.33
CA LEU A 193 -14.85 16.33 -12.92
C LEU A 193 -16.10 15.90 -12.16
N GLN A 194 -16.02 14.76 -11.49
CA GLN A 194 -17.08 14.32 -10.57
C GLN A 194 -16.49 13.92 -9.21
N TRP A 195 -16.86 14.67 -8.18
CA TRP A 195 -16.39 14.44 -6.80
C TRP A 195 -16.85 13.11 -6.21
N ASN A 196 -18.02 12.60 -6.60
CA ASN A 196 -18.52 11.29 -6.15
C ASN A 196 -17.53 10.15 -6.49
N ARG A 197 -16.81 10.27 -7.62
CA ARG A 197 -15.80 9.29 -8.03
C ARG A 197 -14.58 9.33 -7.11
N VAL A 198 -14.20 10.53 -6.63
CA VAL A 198 -13.12 10.69 -5.65
C VAL A 198 -13.49 10.07 -4.32
N VAL A 199 -14.72 10.29 -3.85
CA VAL A 199 -15.21 9.67 -2.61
C VAL A 199 -15.13 8.14 -2.71
N PHE A 200 -15.59 7.56 -3.82
CA PHE A 200 -15.48 6.13 -4.05
C PHE A 200 -14.04 5.64 -4.09
N GLY A 201 -13.16 6.36 -4.81
CA GLY A 201 -11.72 6.09 -4.80
C GLY A 201 -11.12 6.17 -3.39
N ALA A 202 -11.48 7.17 -2.60
CA ALA A 202 -11.02 7.33 -1.22
C ALA A 202 -11.44 6.14 -0.35
N VAL A 203 -12.70 5.71 -0.42
CA VAL A 203 -13.18 4.52 0.30
C VAL A 203 -12.36 3.27 -0.06
N MET A 204 -12.11 3.05 -1.36
CA MET A 204 -11.28 1.93 -1.82
C MET A 204 -9.83 2.03 -1.35
N TRP A 205 -9.25 3.22 -1.41
CA TRP A 205 -7.90 3.46 -0.93
C TRP A 205 -7.80 3.18 0.58
N PHE A 206 -8.75 3.67 1.38
CA PHE A 206 -8.81 3.40 2.82
C PHE A 206 -9.10 1.93 3.16
N ALA A 207 -9.76 1.18 2.28
CA ALA A 207 -9.94 -0.26 2.47
C ALA A 207 -8.65 -1.04 2.20
N ILE A 208 -7.88 -0.65 1.18
CA ILE A 208 -6.73 -1.42 0.69
C ILE A 208 -5.43 -0.99 1.39
N VAL A 209 -5.16 0.32 1.44
CA VAL A 209 -3.85 0.84 1.83
C VAL A 209 -3.53 0.58 3.31
N PRO A 210 -4.41 0.90 4.27
CA PRO A 210 -4.15 0.60 5.68
C PRO A 210 -3.94 -0.89 5.94
N LEU A 211 -4.75 -1.76 5.33
CA LEU A 211 -4.61 -3.22 5.47
C LEU A 211 -3.29 -3.71 4.89
N THR A 212 -2.91 -3.20 3.72
CA THR A 212 -1.64 -3.54 3.04
C THR A 212 -0.45 -3.08 3.86
N LEU A 213 -0.45 -1.81 4.31
CA LEU A 213 0.60 -1.27 5.16
C LEU A 213 0.71 -2.09 6.44
N TYR A 214 -0.40 -2.31 7.15
CA TYR A 214 -0.41 -3.14 8.35
C TYR A 214 0.21 -4.52 8.11
N ARG A 215 -0.21 -5.22 7.05
CA ARG A 215 0.28 -6.55 6.70
C ARG A 215 1.77 -6.59 6.36
N PHE A 216 2.29 -5.57 5.69
CA PHE A 216 3.65 -5.59 5.12
C PHE A 216 4.67 -4.72 5.86
N THR A 217 4.25 -3.91 6.83
CA THR A 217 5.12 -3.03 7.60
C THR A 217 5.17 -3.37 9.09
N VAL A 218 4.16 -4.03 9.65
CA VAL A 218 4.19 -4.49 11.05
C VAL A 218 4.67 -5.95 11.08
N GLY A 219 5.88 -6.18 11.63
CA GLY A 219 6.56 -7.48 11.63
C GLY A 219 5.83 -8.61 12.36
N LYS A 220 4.91 -8.27 13.28
CA LYS A 220 3.93 -9.18 13.86
C LYS A 220 2.58 -8.50 13.90
N ILE A 221 1.55 -9.23 13.50
CA ILE A 221 0.17 -8.90 13.80
C ILE A 221 0.07 -8.66 15.30
N ALA A 222 -0.50 -7.52 15.71
CA ALA A 222 -0.72 -7.24 17.12
C ALA A 222 -1.60 -8.37 17.72
N PRO A 223 -1.34 -8.87 18.94
CA PRO A 223 -2.01 -10.05 19.49
C PRO A 223 -3.54 -9.98 19.44
N GLN A 224 -4.12 -8.78 19.54
CA GLN A 224 -5.56 -8.54 19.43
C GLN A 224 -6.16 -8.77 18.01
N PHE A 225 -5.33 -8.79 16.96
CA PHE A 225 -5.72 -9.02 15.56
C PHE A 225 -5.21 -10.35 15.00
N GLU A 226 -4.46 -11.13 15.80
CA GLU A 226 -4.00 -12.49 15.49
C GLU A 226 -5.15 -13.44 15.12
N PRO A 227 -6.35 -13.37 15.74
CA PRO A 227 -7.51 -14.17 15.33
C PRO A 227 -8.01 -13.83 13.91
N TYR A 228 -7.75 -12.61 13.42
CA TYR A 228 -8.32 -12.08 12.18
C TYR A 228 -7.33 -12.06 11.01
N THR A 229 -6.04 -12.35 11.24
CA THR A 229 -5.00 -12.22 10.22
C THR A 229 -3.99 -13.37 10.17
N LYS A 230 -4.36 -14.57 10.66
CA LYS A 230 -3.57 -15.82 10.60
C LYS A 230 -2.52 -15.81 9.47
N GLY A 231 -1.25 -15.72 9.87
CA GLY A 231 -0.10 -15.75 8.97
C GLY A 231 -0.10 -17.02 8.14
N PHE A 232 0.27 -16.90 6.86
CA PHE A 232 0.53 -18.06 6.01
C PHE A 232 1.89 -18.69 6.39
N PRO A 233 2.04 -20.03 6.34
CA PRO A 233 1.21 -20.98 5.62
C PRO A 233 0.02 -21.49 6.46
N VAL A 234 -1.19 -21.28 5.94
CA VAL A 234 -2.44 -21.74 6.53
C VAL A 234 -2.57 -23.25 6.31
N GLU A 235 -2.65 -24.02 7.39
CA GLU A 235 -3.04 -25.43 7.32
C GLU A 235 -4.45 -25.55 6.73
N LYS A 236 -4.59 -26.26 5.61
CA LYS A 236 -5.85 -26.38 4.84
C LYS A 236 -7.03 -26.92 5.66
N SER A 237 -6.80 -27.56 6.81
CA SER A 237 -7.82 -28.27 7.59
C SER A 237 -8.82 -27.39 8.33
N ASP A 238 -8.45 -26.15 8.68
CA ASP A 238 -9.26 -25.34 9.62
C ASP A 238 -10.48 -24.66 8.98
N TYR A 239 -10.40 -24.32 7.69
CA TYR A 239 -11.46 -23.59 6.99
C TYR A 239 -12.35 -24.47 6.13
N PHE A 240 -11.91 -25.68 5.76
CA PHE A 240 -12.73 -26.58 4.96
C PHE A 240 -13.89 -27.17 5.77
N SER A 241 -13.77 -27.41 7.08
CA SER A 241 -14.83 -28.05 7.87
C SER A 241 -16.10 -27.20 8.09
N PRO A 242 -16.03 -25.88 8.39
CA PRO A 242 -17.24 -25.08 8.56
C PRO A 242 -17.95 -24.82 7.22
N ILE A 243 -17.17 -24.54 6.17
CA ILE A 243 -17.70 -24.28 4.83
C ILE A 243 -18.25 -25.58 4.22
N SER A 244 -17.59 -26.73 4.42
CA SER A 244 -18.10 -28.03 3.97
C SER A 244 -19.38 -28.41 4.71
N LYS A 245 -19.47 -28.18 6.03
CA LYS A 245 -20.72 -28.44 6.79
C LYS A 245 -21.88 -27.58 6.30
N VAL A 246 -21.63 -26.31 5.98
CA VAL A 246 -22.67 -25.43 5.40
C VAL A 246 -23.06 -25.91 4.01
N LEU A 247 -22.10 -26.37 3.20
CA LEU A 247 -22.35 -26.89 1.86
C LEU A 247 -23.11 -28.23 1.88
N GLU A 248 -22.71 -29.16 2.76
CA GLU A 248 -23.37 -30.46 2.99
C GLU A 248 -24.79 -30.25 3.53
N ASN A 249 -24.97 -29.41 4.55
CA ASN A 249 -26.31 -29.10 5.07
C ASN A 249 -27.21 -28.41 4.01
N GLY A 250 -26.62 -27.60 3.13
CA GLY A 250 -27.33 -26.99 2.01
C GLY A 250 -27.71 -28.00 0.92
N PHE A 251 -26.84 -28.98 0.66
CA PHE A 251 -27.07 -30.07 -0.30
C PHE A 251 -28.11 -31.07 0.23
N ASP A 252 -28.05 -31.43 1.52
CA ASP A 252 -29.02 -32.27 2.19
C ASP A 252 -30.41 -31.60 2.20
N TRP A 253 -30.48 -30.29 2.48
CA TRP A 253 -31.73 -29.54 2.38
C TRP A 253 -32.31 -29.50 0.96
N LEU A 254 -31.45 -29.37 -0.05
CA LEU A 254 -31.85 -29.45 -1.46
C LEU A 254 -32.30 -30.86 -1.85
N SER A 255 -31.71 -31.91 -1.28
CA SER A 255 -32.10 -33.30 -1.53
C SER A 255 -33.43 -33.65 -0.86
N ASP A 256 -33.65 -33.21 0.39
CA ASP A 256 -34.88 -33.45 1.15
C ASP A 256 -36.07 -32.65 0.58
N LYS A 257 -35.87 -31.40 0.14
CA LYS A 257 -36.95 -30.57 -0.43
C LYS A 257 -37.06 -30.64 -1.95
N GLY A 258 -35.99 -30.98 -2.66
CA GLY A 258 -35.94 -31.06 -4.12
C GLY A 258 -36.40 -32.40 -4.69
N SER A 259 -36.51 -33.45 -3.86
CA SER A 259 -37.06 -34.74 -4.29
C SER A 259 -38.57 -34.73 -4.57
N GLY A 260 -39.26 -33.60 -4.35
CA GLY A 260 -40.68 -33.42 -4.67
C GLY A 260 -40.97 -32.46 -5.84
N ALA A 261 -39.95 -32.00 -6.58
CA ALA A 261 -40.11 -30.99 -7.63
C ALA A 261 -39.56 -31.41 -9.01
N PHE A 262 -39.53 -32.73 -9.27
CA PHE A 262 -39.53 -33.32 -10.61
C PHE A 262 -40.45 -34.54 -10.62
#